data_AF-A0A7G2CMW9-F1
#
_entry.id   AF-A0A7G2CMW9-F1
#
_cell.length_a   1.000
_cell.length_b   1.000
_cell.length_c   1.000
_cell.angle_alpha   90.00
_cell.angle_beta   90.00
_cell.angle_gamma   90.00
#
_symmetry.space_group_name_H-M   'P 1'
#
loop_
_entity.id
_entity.type
_entity.pdbx_description
1 polymer ?
#
loop_
_entity_poly.entity_id
_entity_poly.type
_entity_poly.pdbx_seq_one_letter_code
_entity_poly.pdbx_strand_id
1 'polypeptide(L)'
;MLAKKLDPPTKGLSTGQIVAFDHIVKGSNEWQWTLGTLGKLDENSAVVDLWGIHQGSVDTLKSILSREVDNEMQKMKNYQNLLLAAREKLASIRSSNEDDVSRVRCRFDDCRDALGGFDEVDYREILSQGSPSPVAMASLKAALAIVKCDPSIDEYYKWDDVQVEYRKMNALSGILKADVVSKIYPSVESMKRTFTDPRLSLEAARKDSDTVAAIYAWVVSALEYQEAYTKVTNDSRIQEQNDAIASAIAGMKACRDRVTKLKEELNAKNPAALPGQVTSFTKTSVKMTIPLSAIISVTHVERGVTDCALTDNEVKSILVDAKKLRFQYKDKLRQLGDSFVESEAELRTLQVYSSELEERFYFLEHYFTSALRDEQGINEKLAEEMHALNADVDDLKRDLEDLMSKLEDQEGQLAEKDLELAAYRKKRAEAKNVRSNDPELREVDKKNEGNARAARGHPDPKEILSEPLLSVTMDEYAAKRNDFQDASGELEKALEELARATEECEKLNKELEEKDKELGAFREKRFDAKSVRLADPELSAADRQNGLNDNLPRSSRQAVRQAADPQILAKEPLLSVTFDELEAARSKLAGAEKELEDLARDIENLEEELDGEKNKNREMEQEKGKVE
;
A
#
# COMPACT_ATOMS: atom_id res chain seq x y z
N MET A 1 -5.14 12.57 -14.31
CA MET A 1 -5.06 11.73 -13.09
C MET A 1 -6.42 11.13 -12.71
N LEU A 2 -7.49 11.93 -12.53
CA LEU A 2 -8.85 11.46 -12.24
C LEU A 2 -9.41 10.44 -13.25
N ALA A 3 -9.28 10.71 -14.56
CA ALA A 3 -9.75 9.81 -15.62
C ALA A 3 -9.01 8.44 -15.64
N LYS A 4 -7.75 8.39 -15.20
CA LYS A 4 -6.96 7.14 -15.12
C LYS A 4 -7.29 6.29 -13.89
N LYS A 5 -7.84 6.89 -12.82
CA LYS A 5 -8.23 6.17 -11.58
C LYS A 5 -9.66 5.62 -11.65
N LEU A 6 -10.51 6.23 -12.47
CA LEU A 6 -11.84 5.73 -12.80
C LEU A 6 -11.69 4.69 -13.91
N ASP A 7 -11.12 3.52 -13.60
CA ASP A 7 -10.96 2.40 -14.55
C ASP A 7 -12.27 2.22 -15.33
N PRO A 8 -12.31 2.52 -16.64
CA PRO A 8 -13.51 2.32 -17.42
C PRO A 8 -13.67 0.81 -17.64
N PRO A 9 -14.87 0.24 -17.45
CA PRO A 9 -15.14 -1.18 -17.64
C PRO A 9 -15.22 -1.49 -19.14
N THR A 10 -14.14 -1.29 -19.89
CA THR A 10 -14.19 -1.37 -21.35
C THR A 10 -12.95 -2.04 -21.96
N LYS A 11 -12.53 -3.18 -21.38
CA LYS A 11 -11.67 -4.11 -22.11
C LYS A 11 -12.49 -4.78 -23.22
N GLY A 12 -12.19 -4.49 -24.48
CA GLY A 12 -12.79 -5.18 -25.64
C GLY A 12 -13.74 -4.35 -26.53
N LEU A 13 -13.80 -3.02 -26.36
CA LEU A 13 -14.51 -2.16 -27.31
C LEU A 13 -13.81 -2.11 -28.66
N SER A 14 -14.58 -2.12 -29.74
CA SER A 14 -14.09 -1.98 -31.11
C SER A 14 -14.99 -1.05 -31.93
N THR A 15 -14.38 -0.31 -32.86
CA THR A 15 -15.10 0.56 -33.80
C THR A 15 -16.19 -0.21 -34.55
N GLY A 16 -17.37 0.40 -34.67
CA GLY A 16 -18.55 -0.14 -35.31
C GLY A 16 -19.50 -0.91 -34.38
N GLN A 17 -19.14 -1.13 -33.12
CA GLN A 17 -20.07 -1.69 -32.12
C GLN A 17 -21.12 -0.67 -31.68
N ILE A 18 -22.30 -1.16 -31.29
CA ILE A 18 -23.39 -0.34 -30.75
C ILE A 18 -23.39 -0.48 -29.23
N VAL A 19 -23.32 0.65 -28.53
CA VAL A 19 -23.24 0.70 -27.07
C VAL A 19 -24.39 1.50 -26.49
N ALA A 20 -24.86 1.09 -25.30
CA ALA A 20 -25.71 1.91 -24.47
C ALA A 20 -24.81 2.82 -23.61
N PHE A 21 -25.11 4.12 -23.58
CA PHE A 21 -24.33 5.08 -22.80
C PHE A 21 -25.22 6.13 -22.13
N ASP A 22 -24.74 6.62 -21.00
CA ASP A 22 -25.36 7.70 -20.24
C ASP A 22 -24.86 9.07 -20.74
N HIS A 23 -25.77 10.02 -20.86
CA HIS A 23 -25.44 11.40 -21.16
C HIS A 23 -26.39 12.37 -20.45
N ILE A 24 -25.94 13.60 -20.30
CA ILE A 24 -26.75 14.67 -19.73
C ILE A 24 -27.32 15.49 -20.89
N VAL A 25 -28.64 15.57 -20.97
CA VAL A 25 -29.30 16.40 -21.98
C VAL A 25 -29.15 17.87 -21.63
N LYS A 26 -28.69 18.66 -22.60
CA LYS A 26 -28.56 20.12 -22.46
C LYS A 26 -29.95 20.72 -22.17
N GLY A 27 -30.14 21.25 -20.96
CA GLY A 27 -31.34 22.00 -20.56
C GLY A 27 -32.16 21.35 -19.44
N SER A 28 -32.13 20.03 -19.26
CA SER A 28 -32.87 19.36 -18.17
C SER A 28 -32.00 19.00 -16.96
N ASN A 29 -30.68 18.94 -17.12
CA ASN A 29 -29.74 18.47 -16.09
C ASN A 29 -30.04 17.05 -15.57
N GLU A 30 -30.84 16.28 -16.32
CA GLU A 30 -31.22 14.91 -16.01
C GLU A 30 -30.34 13.92 -16.78
N TRP A 31 -30.03 12.80 -16.13
CA TRP A 31 -29.31 11.69 -16.75
C TRP A 31 -30.26 10.91 -17.67
N GLN A 32 -29.93 10.88 -18.96
CA GLN A 32 -30.64 10.05 -19.94
C GLN A 32 -29.67 9.05 -20.58
N TRP A 33 -30.16 7.86 -20.88
CA TRP A 33 -29.39 6.85 -21.60
C TRP A 33 -29.89 6.77 -23.04
N THR A 34 -29.00 6.41 -23.96
CA THR A 34 -29.35 6.14 -25.35
C THR A 34 -28.33 5.19 -25.99
N LEU A 35 -28.56 4.80 -27.25
CA LEU A 35 -27.63 4.01 -28.04
C LEU A 35 -26.68 4.88 -28.87
N GLY A 36 -25.49 4.36 -29.13
CA GLY A 36 -24.50 5.01 -29.98
C GLY A 36 -23.67 3.99 -30.75
N THR A 37 -23.38 4.26 -32.02
CA THR A 37 -22.37 3.48 -32.76
C THR A 37 -20.99 4.04 -32.48
N LEU A 38 -20.06 3.23 -31.98
CA LEU A 38 -18.69 3.64 -31.74
C LEU A 38 -17.96 3.92 -33.05
N GLY A 39 -17.47 5.15 -33.21
CA GLY A 39 -16.63 5.57 -34.31
C GLY A 39 -15.16 5.54 -33.93
N LYS A 40 -14.64 6.66 -33.42
CA LYS A 40 -13.24 6.78 -32.98
C LYS A 40 -13.14 6.48 -31.47
N LEU A 41 -12.10 5.73 -31.10
CA LEU A 41 -11.78 5.37 -29.72
C LEU A 41 -10.41 5.97 -29.37
N ASP A 42 -10.37 6.76 -28.30
CA ASP A 42 -9.15 7.30 -27.71
C ASP A 42 -8.92 6.66 -26.32
N GLU A 43 -7.84 7.05 -25.62
CA GLU A 43 -7.48 6.46 -24.31
C GLU A 43 -8.59 6.58 -23.25
N ASN A 44 -9.34 7.70 -23.24
CA ASN A 44 -10.35 7.99 -22.22
C ASN A 44 -11.70 8.45 -22.80
N SER A 45 -11.81 8.58 -24.12
CA SER A 45 -13.00 9.09 -24.80
C SER A 45 -13.35 8.26 -26.03
N ALA A 46 -14.63 8.26 -26.39
CA ALA A 46 -15.14 7.69 -27.61
C ALA A 46 -16.00 8.71 -28.35
N VAL A 47 -15.89 8.75 -29.67
CA VAL A 47 -16.83 9.46 -30.54
C VAL A 47 -17.90 8.48 -30.98
N VAL A 48 -19.15 8.74 -30.60
CA VAL A 48 -20.31 7.93 -30.95
C VAL A 48 -21.22 8.66 -31.94
N ASP A 49 -21.74 7.92 -32.91
CA ASP A 49 -22.89 8.35 -33.71
C ASP A 49 -24.15 8.08 -32.88
N LEU A 50 -24.87 9.13 -32.49
CA LEU A 50 -26.03 9.08 -31.59
C LEU A 50 -27.21 8.37 -32.25
N TRP A 51 -27.94 7.54 -31.51
CA TRP A 51 -29.21 6.99 -31.93
C TRP A 51 -30.34 7.73 -31.20
N GLY A 52 -31.39 8.08 -31.93
CA GLY A 52 -32.58 8.71 -31.38
C GLY A 52 -33.66 7.67 -31.13
N ILE A 53 -34.42 7.83 -30.04
CA ILE A 53 -35.63 7.04 -29.79
C ILE A 53 -36.65 7.40 -30.87
N HIS A 54 -37.11 6.40 -31.61
CA HIS A 54 -38.03 6.61 -32.72
C HIS A 54 -39.47 6.65 -32.21
N GLN A 55 -40.08 7.83 -32.31
CA GLN A 55 -41.50 8.07 -31.99
C GLN A 55 -42.41 8.04 -33.25
N GLY A 56 -41.91 7.47 -34.36
CA GLY A 56 -42.55 7.54 -35.68
C GLY A 56 -43.77 6.63 -35.90
N SER A 57 -44.18 6.50 -37.16
CA SER A 57 -45.38 5.75 -37.60
C SER A 57 -45.33 4.26 -37.24
N VAL A 58 -46.47 3.71 -36.82
CA VAL A 58 -46.67 2.30 -36.43
C VAL A 58 -46.18 1.32 -37.50
N ASP A 59 -46.33 1.64 -38.78
CA ASP A 59 -45.90 0.76 -39.87
C ASP A 59 -44.38 0.63 -39.95
N THR A 60 -43.65 1.71 -39.65
CA THR A 60 -42.18 1.69 -39.59
C THR A 60 -41.71 0.86 -38.39
N LEU A 61 -42.36 0.99 -37.23
CA LEU A 61 -42.08 0.17 -36.05
C LEU A 61 -42.30 -1.32 -36.32
N LYS A 62 -43.43 -1.67 -36.96
CA LYS A 62 -43.71 -3.05 -37.37
C LYS A 62 -42.65 -3.59 -38.32
N SER A 63 -42.21 -2.80 -39.30
CA SER A 63 -41.13 -3.21 -40.22
C SER A 63 -39.80 -3.45 -39.49
N ILE A 64 -39.44 -2.62 -38.52
CA ILE A 64 -38.22 -2.79 -37.73
C ILE A 64 -38.31 -4.05 -36.88
N LEU A 65 -39.44 -4.27 -36.19
CA LEU A 65 -39.68 -5.45 -35.38
C LEU A 65 -39.66 -6.74 -36.20
N SER A 66 -40.32 -6.76 -37.37
CA SER A 66 -40.31 -7.92 -38.27
C SER A 66 -38.89 -8.27 -38.73
N ARG A 67 -38.09 -7.25 -39.11
CA ARG A 67 -36.68 -7.47 -39.49
C ARG A 67 -35.85 -8.01 -38.32
N GLU A 68 -36.07 -7.50 -37.12
CA GLU A 68 -35.35 -7.98 -35.93
C GLU A 68 -35.73 -9.43 -35.57
N VAL A 69 -37.00 -9.80 -35.75
CA VAL A 69 -37.46 -11.19 -35.62
C VAL A 69 -36.77 -12.09 -36.65
N ASP A 70 -36.66 -11.65 -37.91
CA ASP A 70 -35.97 -12.40 -38.97
C ASP A 70 -34.46 -12.56 -38.67
N ASN A 71 -33.81 -11.50 -38.18
CA ASN A 71 -32.41 -11.52 -37.76
C ASN A 71 -32.19 -12.52 -36.61
N GLU A 72 -33.02 -12.48 -35.57
CA GLU A 72 -32.93 -13.41 -34.45
C GLU A 72 -33.24 -14.86 -34.86
N MET A 73 -34.18 -15.07 -35.79
CA MET A 73 -34.41 -16.40 -36.37
C MET A 73 -33.19 -16.89 -37.18
N GLN A 74 -32.48 -15.99 -37.87
CA GLN A 74 -31.25 -16.33 -38.57
C GLN A 74 -30.10 -16.67 -37.60
N LYS A 75 -29.95 -15.91 -36.51
CA LYS A 75 -29.01 -16.25 -35.42
C LYS A 75 -29.34 -17.61 -34.80
N MET A 76 -30.62 -17.91 -34.58
CA MET A 76 -31.06 -19.21 -34.09
C MET A 76 -30.65 -20.36 -35.02
N LYS A 77 -30.77 -20.18 -36.35
CA LYS A 77 -30.27 -21.16 -37.33
C LYS A 77 -28.75 -21.33 -37.25
N ASN A 78 -28.00 -20.24 -37.05
CA ASN A 78 -26.55 -20.31 -36.90
C ASN A 78 -26.15 -21.12 -35.66
N TYR A 79 -26.82 -20.91 -34.52
CA TYR A 79 -26.60 -21.72 -33.31
C TYR A 79 -27.01 -23.18 -33.51
N GLN A 80 -28.08 -23.45 -34.25
CA GLN A 80 -28.47 -24.81 -34.61
C GLN A 80 -27.39 -25.51 -35.46
N ASN A 81 -26.80 -24.81 -36.43
CA ASN A 81 -25.69 -25.33 -37.23
C ASN A 81 -24.45 -25.58 -36.37
N LEU A 82 -24.11 -24.65 -35.46
CA LEU A 82 -23.01 -24.81 -34.52
C LEU A 82 -23.21 -26.05 -33.62
N LEU A 83 -24.43 -26.25 -33.12
CA LEU A 83 -24.80 -27.40 -32.30
C LEU A 83 -24.62 -28.71 -33.05
N LEU A 84 -25.09 -28.78 -34.30
CA LEU A 84 -24.96 -29.98 -35.13
C LEU A 84 -23.48 -30.31 -35.37
N ALA A 85 -22.68 -29.30 -35.74
CA ALA A 85 -21.24 -29.46 -35.96
C ALA A 85 -20.50 -29.90 -34.68
N ALA A 86 -20.84 -29.34 -33.52
CA ALA A 86 -20.23 -29.72 -32.24
C ALA A 86 -20.61 -31.16 -31.83
N ARG A 87 -21.87 -31.58 -32.07
CA ARG A 87 -22.31 -32.96 -31.81
C ARG A 87 -21.64 -33.97 -32.72
N GLU A 88 -21.48 -33.65 -34.01
CA GLU A 88 -20.78 -34.51 -34.97
C GLU A 88 -19.30 -34.68 -34.58
N LYS A 89 -18.63 -33.58 -34.22
CA LYS A 89 -17.25 -33.62 -33.70
C LYS A 89 -17.14 -34.45 -32.43
N LEU A 90 -18.06 -34.26 -31.47
CA LEU A 90 -18.07 -35.03 -30.24
C LEU A 90 -18.26 -36.53 -30.50
N ALA A 91 -19.17 -36.89 -31.41
CA ALA A 91 -19.38 -38.28 -31.82
C ALA A 91 -18.13 -38.87 -32.49
N SER A 92 -17.49 -38.12 -33.38
CA SER A 92 -16.24 -38.52 -34.04
C SER A 92 -15.10 -38.73 -33.03
N ILE A 93 -14.93 -37.82 -32.06
CA ILE A 93 -13.91 -37.96 -31.02
C ILE A 93 -14.18 -39.19 -30.15
N ARG A 94 -15.43 -39.40 -29.71
CA ARG A 94 -15.79 -40.56 -28.88
C ARG A 94 -15.58 -41.88 -29.62
N SER A 95 -16.00 -41.96 -30.88
CA SER A 95 -15.77 -43.13 -31.73
C SER A 95 -14.28 -43.39 -31.90
N SER A 96 -13.48 -42.36 -32.21
CA SER A 96 -12.02 -42.50 -32.33
C SER A 96 -11.36 -42.98 -31.04
N ASN A 97 -11.78 -42.44 -29.89
CA ASN A 97 -11.24 -42.84 -28.59
C ASN A 97 -11.65 -44.29 -28.24
N GLU A 98 -12.87 -44.71 -28.58
CA GLU A 98 -13.34 -46.09 -28.42
C GLU A 98 -12.59 -47.08 -29.34
N ASP A 99 -12.35 -46.70 -30.59
CA ASP A 99 -11.57 -47.47 -31.55
C ASP A 99 -10.11 -47.61 -31.09
N ASP A 100 -9.52 -46.53 -30.55
CA ASP A 100 -8.18 -46.53 -29.99
C ASP A 100 -8.07 -47.46 -28.77
N VAL A 101 -9.03 -47.38 -27.84
CA VAL A 101 -9.09 -48.27 -26.68
C VAL A 101 -9.24 -49.73 -27.09
N SER A 102 -10.10 -50.01 -28.07
CA SER A 102 -10.34 -51.36 -28.59
C SER A 102 -9.08 -51.94 -29.22
N ARG A 103 -8.39 -51.15 -30.05
CA ARG A 103 -7.12 -51.54 -30.69
C ARG A 103 -6.04 -51.85 -29.67
N VAL A 104 -5.86 -50.98 -28.67
CA VAL A 104 -4.83 -51.16 -27.64
C VAL A 104 -5.19 -52.31 -26.70
N ARG A 105 -6.47 -52.49 -26.37
CA ARG A 105 -6.94 -53.63 -25.58
C ARG A 105 -6.62 -54.96 -26.26
N CYS A 106 -6.90 -55.11 -27.55
CA CYS A 106 -6.53 -56.31 -28.30
C CYS A 106 -5.04 -56.59 -28.20
N ARG A 107 -4.20 -55.57 -28.41
CA ARG A 107 -2.73 -55.70 -28.29
C ARG A 107 -2.29 -56.12 -26.89
N PHE A 108 -2.92 -55.58 -25.85
CA PHE A 108 -2.62 -55.94 -24.46
C PHE A 108 -3.04 -57.38 -24.15
N ASP A 109 -4.22 -57.79 -24.60
CA ASP A 109 -4.71 -59.16 -24.43
C ASP A 109 -3.78 -60.16 -25.15
N ASP A 110 -3.33 -59.86 -26.38
CA ASP A 110 -2.34 -60.66 -27.12
C ASP A 110 -1.00 -60.78 -26.36
N CYS A 111 -0.51 -59.68 -25.79
CA CYS A 111 0.73 -59.68 -25.02
C CYS A 111 0.59 -60.46 -23.69
N ARG A 112 -0.58 -60.39 -23.05
CA ARG A 112 -0.90 -61.15 -21.84
C ARG A 112 -0.95 -62.64 -22.14
N ASP A 113 -1.57 -63.05 -23.23
CA ASP A 113 -1.67 -64.45 -23.62
C ASP A 113 -0.29 -65.00 -24.01
N ALA A 114 0.55 -64.21 -24.71
CA ALA A 114 1.93 -64.56 -24.98
C ALA A 114 2.75 -64.75 -23.69
N LEU A 115 2.58 -63.88 -22.70
CA LEU A 115 3.24 -63.98 -21.39
C LEU A 115 2.79 -65.24 -20.62
N GLY A 116 1.52 -65.62 -20.76
CA GLY A 116 0.95 -66.83 -20.15
C GLY A 116 1.41 -68.13 -20.81
N GLY A 117 2.05 -68.07 -21.98
CA GLY A 117 2.62 -69.23 -22.67
C GLY A 117 3.99 -69.68 -22.17
N PHE A 118 4.63 -68.91 -21.28
CA PHE A 118 5.93 -69.25 -20.69
C PHE A 118 5.74 -69.98 -19.35
N ASP A 119 6.53 -71.02 -19.13
CA ASP A 119 6.47 -71.83 -17.91
C ASP A 119 7.31 -71.22 -16.77
N GLU A 120 7.08 -71.65 -15.53
CA GLU A 120 7.84 -71.17 -14.35
C GLU A 120 9.36 -71.37 -14.52
N VAL A 121 9.78 -72.36 -15.32
CA VAL A 121 11.18 -72.66 -15.62
C VAL A 121 11.85 -71.50 -16.36
N ASP A 122 11.17 -70.92 -17.36
CA ASP A 122 11.70 -69.83 -18.19
C ASP A 122 11.91 -68.56 -17.36
N TYR A 123 11.01 -68.29 -16.42
CA TYR A 123 11.16 -67.18 -15.47
C TYR A 123 12.26 -67.45 -14.45
N ARG A 124 12.39 -68.68 -13.96
CA ARG A 124 13.48 -69.06 -13.03
C ARG A 124 14.85 -68.95 -13.67
N GLU A 125 14.97 -69.21 -14.97
CA GLU A 125 16.21 -69.04 -15.72
C GLU A 125 16.70 -67.58 -15.63
N ILE A 126 15.84 -66.62 -15.90
CA ILE A 126 16.15 -65.17 -15.79
C ILE A 126 16.46 -64.79 -14.34
N LEU A 127 15.68 -65.28 -13.38
CA LEU A 127 15.85 -64.97 -11.96
C LEU A 127 17.07 -65.65 -11.33
N SER A 128 17.65 -66.66 -11.97
CA SER A 128 18.85 -67.37 -11.48
C SER A 128 20.16 -66.66 -11.82
N GLN A 129 20.11 -65.65 -12.69
CA GLN A 129 21.28 -64.89 -13.09
C GLN A 129 21.83 -64.06 -11.92
N GLY A 130 23.16 -64.08 -11.74
CA GLY A 130 23.85 -63.29 -10.71
C GLY A 130 23.81 -61.78 -10.96
N SER A 131 23.62 -61.37 -12.21
CA SER A 131 23.40 -59.98 -12.61
C SER A 131 22.46 -59.93 -13.82
N PRO A 132 21.31 -59.23 -13.74
CA PRO A 132 20.36 -59.14 -14.83
C PRO A 132 20.89 -58.20 -15.92
N SER A 133 20.44 -58.41 -17.16
CA SER A 133 20.64 -57.39 -18.20
C SER A 133 19.88 -56.09 -17.84
N PRO A 134 20.35 -54.92 -18.30
CA PRO A 134 19.65 -53.66 -18.06
C PRO A 134 18.18 -53.67 -18.54
N VAL A 135 17.90 -54.39 -19.63
CA VAL A 135 16.56 -54.51 -20.22
C VAL A 135 15.68 -55.42 -19.39
N ALA A 136 16.22 -56.55 -18.92
CA ALA A 136 15.52 -57.46 -18.02
C ALA A 136 15.18 -56.78 -16.69
N MET A 137 16.14 -56.07 -16.10
CA MET A 137 15.94 -55.31 -14.86
C MET A 137 14.84 -54.26 -14.99
N ALA A 138 14.87 -53.45 -16.06
CA ALA A 138 13.85 -52.42 -16.31
C ALA A 138 12.46 -53.02 -16.56
N SER A 139 12.38 -54.10 -17.36
CA SER A 139 11.10 -54.75 -17.69
C SER A 139 10.45 -55.42 -16.48
N LEU A 140 11.25 -56.09 -15.64
CA LEU A 140 10.77 -56.74 -14.41
C LEU A 140 10.34 -55.72 -13.35
N LYS A 141 11.10 -54.64 -13.16
CA LYS A 141 10.71 -53.53 -12.28
C LYS A 141 9.41 -52.90 -12.72
N ALA A 142 9.30 -52.55 -13.99
CA ALA A 142 8.12 -51.90 -14.54
C ALA A 142 6.88 -52.78 -14.41
N ALA A 143 7.00 -54.09 -14.67
CA ALA A 143 5.90 -55.02 -14.50
C ALA A 143 5.42 -55.08 -13.04
N LEU A 144 6.33 -55.17 -12.05
CA LEU A 144 5.95 -55.11 -10.63
C LEU A 144 5.35 -53.77 -10.22
N ALA A 145 5.93 -52.67 -10.68
CA ALA A 145 5.47 -51.32 -10.40
C ALA A 145 4.04 -51.09 -10.91
N ILE A 146 3.70 -51.59 -12.11
CA ILE A 146 2.35 -51.52 -12.68
C ILE A 146 1.37 -52.38 -11.87
N VAL A 147 1.71 -53.63 -11.57
CA VAL A 147 0.82 -54.57 -10.85
C VAL A 147 0.51 -54.12 -9.43
N LYS A 148 1.52 -53.60 -8.72
CA LYS A 148 1.38 -53.10 -7.34
C LYS A 148 0.95 -51.65 -7.27
N CYS A 149 0.97 -50.94 -8.39
CA CYS A 149 0.72 -49.51 -8.51
C CYS A 149 1.62 -48.68 -7.59
N ASP A 150 2.89 -49.08 -7.48
CA ASP A 150 3.87 -48.46 -6.59
C ASP A 150 5.06 -47.93 -7.40
N PRO A 151 5.23 -46.60 -7.50
CA PRO A 151 6.32 -46.00 -8.25
C PRO A 151 7.69 -46.19 -7.59
N SER A 152 7.75 -46.45 -6.29
CA SER A 152 9.02 -46.67 -5.57
C SER A 152 9.77 -47.92 -6.06
N ILE A 153 9.05 -48.85 -6.68
CA ILE A 153 9.61 -50.09 -7.23
C ILE A 153 10.52 -49.80 -8.42
N ASP A 154 10.11 -48.89 -9.30
CA ASP A 154 10.90 -48.51 -10.46
C ASP A 154 12.19 -47.79 -10.02
N GLU A 155 12.05 -46.84 -9.09
CA GLU A 155 13.14 -45.98 -8.61
C GLU A 155 14.14 -46.69 -7.68
N TYR A 156 13.68 -47.46 -6.68
CA TYR A 156 14.53 -47.87 -5.55
C TYR A 156 14.86 -49.35 -5.47
N TYR A 157 14.11 -50.24 -6.13
CA TYR A 157 14.35 -51.68 -5.97
C TYR A 157 15.70 -52.07 -6.58
N LYS A 158 16.45 -52.92 -5.88
CA LYS A 158 17.65 -53.55 -6.40
C LYS A 158 17.31 -54.93 -6.96
N TRP A 159 18.29 -55.58 -7.61
CA TRP A 159 18.09 -56.91 -8.17
C TRP A 159 17.62 -57.93 -7.13
N ASP A 160 18.21 -57.89 -5.93
CA ASP A 160 17.83 -58.78 -4.83
C ASP A 160 16.35 -58.62 -4.44
N ASP A 161 15.86 -57.37 -4.38
CA ASP A 161 14.47 -57.05 -4.04
C ASP A 161 13.50 -57.58 -5.11
N VAL A 162 13.85 -57.40 -6.39
CA VAL A 162 13.06 -57.90 -7.53
C VAL A 162 13.02 -59.43 -7.53
N GLN A 163 14.14 -60.10 -7.28
CA GLN A 163 14.18 -61.57 -7.17
C GLN A 163 13.28 -62.09 -6.04
N VAL A 164 13.30 -61.45 -4.87
CA VAL A 164 12.44 -61.83 -3.74
C VAL A 164 10.96 -61.71 -4.09
N GLU A 165 10.57 -60.65 -4.79
CA GLU A 165 9.18 -60.44 -5.19
C GLU A 165 8.71 -61.46 -6.23
N TYR A 166 9.52 -61.75 -7.25
CA TYR A 166 9.15 -62.73 -8.28
C TYR A 166 9.18 -64.18 -7.80
N ARG A 167 9.93 -64.50 -6.74
CA ARG A 167 9.95 -65.84 -6.11
C ARG A 167 8.69 -66.15 -5.29
N LYS A 168 7.82 -65.17 -5.06
CA LYS A 168 6.53 -65.42 -4.38
C LYS A 168 5.61 -66.22 -5.29
N MET A 169 4.93 -67.24 -4.74
CA MET A 169 4.06 -68.19 -5.48
C MET A 169 3.04 -67.53 -6.43
N ASN A 170 2.61 -66.30 -6.15
CA ASN A 170 1.55 -65.63 -6.89
C ASN A 170 2.04 -64.51 -7.82
N ALA A 171 3.35 -64.25 -7.92
CA ALA A 171 3.87 -63.08 -8.64
C ALA A 171 3.47 -63.07 -10.13
N LEU A 172 3.71 -64.18 -10.83
CA LEU A 172 3.35 -64.33 -12.25
C LEU A 172 1.83 -64.32 -12.46
N SER A 173 1.09 -64.99 -11.56
CA SER A 173 -0.37 -64.97 -11.60
C SER A 173 -0.95 -63.57 -11.38
N GLY A 174 -0.24 -62.74 -10.60
CA GLY A 174 -0.60 -61.36 -10.30
C GLY A 174 -0.39 -60.43 -11.50
N ILE A 175 0.65 -60.69 -12.30
CA ILE A 175 0.89 -59.98 -13.56
C ILE A 175 -0.19 -60.34 -14.60
N LEU A 176 -0.48 -61.64 -14.77
CA LEU A 176 -1.49 -62.08 -15.73
C LEU A 176 -2.91 -61.64 -15.36
N LYS A 177 -3.23 -61.56 -14.06
CA LYS A 177 -4.54 -61.11 -13.56
C LYS A 177 -4.60 -59.62 -13.23
N ALA A 178 -3.59 -58.85 -13.62
CA ALA A 178 -3.52 -57.44 -13.29
C ALA A 178 -4.66 -56.67 -13.94
N ASP A 179 -5.46 -55.98 -13.13
CA ASP A 179 -6.45 -55.03 -13.63
C ASP A 179 -5.78 -53.67 -13.83
N VAL A 180 -5.23 -53.51 -15.03
CA VAL A 180 -4.48 -52.33 -15.47
C VAL A 180 -5.38 -51.11 -15.63
N VAL A 181 -6.69 -51.29 -15.82
CA VAL A 181 -7.65 -50.20 -16.09
C VAL A 181 -8.20 -49.60 -14.80
N SER A 182 -8.61 -50.43 -13.84
CA SER A 182 -9.14 -49.93 -12.57
C SER A 182 -8.06 -49.34 -11.66
N LYS A 183 -6.81 -49.81 -11.79
CA LYS A 183 -5.67 -49.30 -11.04
C LYS A 183 -4.66 -48.63 -11.97
N ILE A 184 -4.86 -47.33 -12.21
CA ILE A 184 -3.98 -46.53 -13.06
C ILE A 184 -2.66 -46.28 -12.33
N TYR A 185 -1.55 -46.58 -13.01
CA TYR A 185 -0.23 -46.30 -12.47
C TYR A 185 0.01 -44.77 -12.41
N PRO A 186 0.48 -44.19 -11.30
CA PRO A 186 0.59 -42.72 -11.18
C PRO A 186 1.67 -42.08 -12.08
N SER A 187 2.71 -42.82 -12.47
CA SER A 187 3.90 -42.30 -13.16
C SER A 187 4.07 -42.87 -14.57
N VAL A 188 2.98 -42.99 -15.34
CA VAL A 188 2.99 -43.56 -16.70
C VAL A 188 4.00 -42.85 -17.62
N GLU A 189 4.07 -41.51 -17.56
CA GLU A 189 4.98 -40.73 -18.41
C GLU A 189 6.45 -40.99 -18.09
N SER A 190 6.82 -41.05 -16.81
CA SER A 190 8.18 -41.32 -16.37
C SER A 190 8.64 -42.70 -16.82
N MET A 191 7.78 -43.71 -16.66
CA MET A 191 8.07 -45.09 -17.08
C MET A 191 8.18 -45.22 -18.60
N LYS A 192 7.35 -44.52 -19.37
CA LYS A 192 7.47 -44.49 -20.85
C LYS A 192 8.78 -43.86 -21.32
N ARG A 193 9.27 -42.82 -20.63
CA ARG A 193 10.57 -42.20 -20.96
C ARG A 193 11.71 -43.20 -20.82
N THR A 194 11.68 -44.06 -19.80
CA THR A 194 12.65 -45.14 -19.62
C THR A 194 12.70 -46.08 -20.83
N PHE A 195 11.54 -46.46 -21.36
CA PHE A 195 11.44 -47.33 -22.55
C PHE A 195 11.58 -46.62 -23.90
N THR A 196 11.88 -45.33 -23.89
CA THR A 196 12.21 -44.57 -25.12
C THR A 196 13.71 -44.69 -25.46
N ASP A 197 14.56 -45.10 -24.51
CA ASP A 197 15.99 -45.33 -24.76
C ASP A 197 16.17 -46.54 -25.72
N PRO A 198 16.89 -46.39 -26.85
CA PRO A 198 17.19 -47.49 -27.77
C PRO A 198 17.82 -48.73 -27.09
N ARG A 199 18.53 -48.53 -25.98
CA ARG A 199 19.16 -49.60 -25.18
C ARG A 199 18.15 -50.47 -24.44
N LEU A 200 16.95 -49.95 -24.18
CA LEU A 200 15.85 -50.61 -23.48
C LEU A 200 14.68 -50.90 -24.43
N SER A 201 14.95 -51.06 -25.73
CA SER A 201 13.93 -51.32 -26.75
C SER A 201 13.45 -52.77 -26.78
N LEU A 202 12.32 -53.03 -27.46
CA LEU A 202 11.82 -54.39 -27.72
C LEU A 202 12.88 -55.27 -28.42
N GLU A 203 13.68 -54.69 -29.32
CA GLU A 203 14.75 -55.42 -30.00
C GLU A 203 15.89 -55.82 -29.06
N ALA A 204 16.22 -54.96 -28.09
CA ALA A 204 17.19 -55.28 -27.05
C ALA A 204 16.65 -56.38 -26.11
N ALA A 205 15.36 -56.33 -25.78
CA ALA A 205 14.69 -57.36 -24.98
C ALA A 205 14.70 -58.73 -25.69
N ARG A 206 14.39 -58.76 -26.99
CA ARG A 206 14.42 -59.99 -27.81
C ARG A 206 15.82 -60.59 -27.93
N LYS A 207 16.87 -59.77 -27.94
CA LYS A 207 18.26 -60.25 -27.97
C LYS A 207 18.69 -60.86 -26.64
N ASP A 208 18.04 -60.49 -25.54
CA ASP A 208 18.34 -60.97 -24.20
C ASP A 208 17.61 -62.30 -23.92
N SER A 209 16.29 -62.32 -24.04
CA SER A 209 15.45 -63.51 -23.89
C SER A 209 14.04 -63.27 -24.41
N ASP A 210 13.40 -64.31 -24.96
CA ASP A 210 12.01 -64.25 -25.42
C ASP A 210 11.03 -63.92 -24.28
N THR A 211 11.32 -64.40 -23.06
CA THR A 211 10.52 -64.10 -21.86
C THR A 211 10.65 -62.63 -21.46
N VAL A 212 11.85 -62.05 -21.53
CA VAL A 212 12.07 -60.61 -21.27
C VAL A 212 11.36 -59.76 -22.31
N ALA A 213 11.37 -60.19 -23.58
CA ALA A 213 10.62 -59.52 -24.65
C ALA A 213 9.10 -59.57 -24.44
N ALA A 214 8.56 -60.69 -23.93
CA ALA A 214 7.15 -60.81 -23.60
C ALA A 214 6.75 -59.90 -22.43
N ILE A 215 7.55 -59.85 -21.36
CA ILE A 215 7.32 -58.93 -20.22
C ILE A 215 7.38 -57.48 -20.68
N TYR A 216 8.38 -57.11 -21.49
CA TYR A 216 8.50 -55.78 -22.07
C TYR A 216 7.26 -55.40 -22.89
N ALA A 217 6.83 -56.28 -23.79
CA ALA A 217 5.67 -56.04 -24.65
C ALA A 217 4.38 -55.89 -23.83
N TRP A 218 4.23 -56.68 -22.76
CA TRP A 218 3.14 -56.56 -21.80
C TRP A 218 3.17 -55.21 -21.06
N VAL A 219 4.33 -54.78 -20.54
CA VAL A 219 4.48 -53.49 -19.84
C VAL A 219 4.10 -52.32 -20.76
N VAL A 220 4.64 -52.28 -21.98
CA VAL A 220 4.35 -51.17 -22.92
C VAL A 220 2.88 -51.16 -23.32
N SER A 221 2.29 -52.32 -23.64
CA SER A 221 0.87 -52.40 -23.99
C SER A 221 -0.05 -52.07 -22.81
N ALA A 222 0.34 -52.41 -21.57
CA ALA A 222 -0.37 -52.01 -20.36
C ALA A 222 -0.39 -50.48 -20.18
N LEU A 223 0.76 -49.81 -20.35
CA LEU A 223 0.87 -48.35 -20.24
C LEU A 223 0.16 -47.63 -21.40
N GLU A 224 0.17 -48.19 -22.61
CA GLU A 224 -0.64 -47.69 -23.72
C GLU A 224 -2.14 -47.82 -23.43
N TYR A 225 -2.56 -48.93 -22.81
CA TYR A 225 -3.97 -49.19 -22.50
C TYR A 225 -4.50 -48.23 -21.44
N GLN A 226 -3.70 -47.97 -20.39
CA GLN A 226 -4.02 -46.96 -19.37
C GLN A 226 -4.20 -45.57 -20.00
N GLU A 227 -3.31 -45.17 -20.92
CA GLU A 227 -3.39 -43.87 -21.58
C GLU A 227 -4.61 -43.76 -22.52
N ALA A 228 -4.89 -44.80 -23.30
CA ALA A 228 -6.07 -44.82 -24.16
C ALA A 228 -7.35 -44.71 -23.32
N TYR A 229 -7.40 -45.40 -22.18
CA TYR A 229 -8.55 -45.35 -21.28
C TYR A 229 -8.71 -44.00 -20.58
N THR A 230 -7.62 -43.37 -20.13
CA THR A 230 -7.69 -42.02 -19.53
C THR A 230 -8.13 -40.96 -20.54
N LYS A 231 -7.83 -41.13 -21.83
CA LYS A 231 -8.36 -40.26 -22.90
C LYS A 231 -9.86 -40.43 -23.12
N VAL A 232 -10.48 -41.54 -22.77
CA VAL A 232 -11.96 -41.64 -22.85
C VAL A 232 -12.62 -40.73 -21.82
N THR A 233 -12.02 -40.58 -20.64
CA THR A 233 -12.63 -39.86 -19.51
C THR A 233 -12.16 -38.42 -19.38
N ASN A 234 -10.88 -38.13 -19.64
CA ASN A 234 -10.22 -36.86 -19.34
C ASN A 234 -9.76 -36.07 -20.58
N ASP A 235 -10.27 -36.38 -21.77
CA ASP A 235 -9.91 -35.65 -22.99
C ASP A 235 -10.52 -34.25 -22.99
N SER A 236 -9.65 -33.23 -22.97
CA SER A 236 -10.04 -31.82 -22.98
C SER A 236 -10.90 -31.48 -24.20
N ARG A 237 -10.70 -32.16 -25.33
CA ARG A 237 -11.48 -31.93 -26.57
C ARG A 237 -12.95 -32.30 -26.37
N ILE A 238 -13.25 -33.34 -25.58
CA ILE A 238 -14.63 -33.71 -25.23
C ILE A 238 -15.27 -32.60 -24.41
N GLN A 239 -14.54 -32.05 -23.43
CA GLN A 239 -15.03 -30.96 -22.61
C GLN A 239 -15.28 -29.70 -23.44
N GLU A 240 -14.36 -29.32 -24.32
CA GLU A 240 -14.52 -28.18 -25.24
C GLU A 240 -15.78 -28.31 -26.12
N GLN A 241 -16.06 -29.52 -26.65
CA GLN A 241 -17.28 -29.73 -27.44
C GLN A 241 -18.54 -29.69 -26.57
N ASN A 242 -18.51 -30.21 -25.34
CA ASN A 242 -19.63 -30.11 -24.40
C ASN A 242 -19.93 -28.64 -24.06
N ASP A 243 -18.90 -27.83 -23.83
CA ASP A 243 -19.04 -26.39 -23.55
C ASP A 243 -19.58 -25.63 -24.77
N ALA A 244 -19.15 -26.00 -25.98
CA ALA A 244 -19.69 -25.46 -27.22
C ALA A 244 -21.18 -25.82 -27.42
N ILE A 245 -21.55 -27.08 -27.11
CA ILE A 245 -22.95 -27.55 -27.13
C ILE A 245 -23.79 -26.76 -26.12
N ALA A 246 -23.31 -26.60 -24.88
CA ALA A 246 -24.00 -25.85 -23.84
C ALA A 246 -24.19 -24.38 -24.25
N SER A 247 -23.15 -23.76 -24.78
CA SER A 247 -23.18 -22.38 -25.27
C SER A 247 -24.15 -22.20 -26.43
N ALA A 248 -24.19 -23.14 -27.38
CA ALA A 248 -25.15 -23.13 -28.48
C ALA A 248 -26.60 -23.27 -27.99
N ILE A 249 -26.85 -24.17 -27.02
CA ILE A 249 -28.18 -24.35 -26.42
C ILE A 249 -28.64 -23.08 -25.69
N ALA A 250 -27.75 -22.48 -24.90
CA ALA A 250 -28.02 -21.22 -24.21
C ALA A 250 -28.34 -20.10 -25.22
N GLY A 251 -27.54 -19.97 -26.29
CA GLY A 251 -27.77 -19.02 -27.38
C GLY A 251 -29.11 -19.24 -28.08
N MET A 252 -29.46 -20.49 -28.44
CA MET A 252 -30.76 -20.80 -29.04
C MET A 252 -31.94 -20.47 -28.11
N LYS A 253 -31.81 -20.74 -26.81
CA LYS A 253 -32.85 -20.42 -25.82
C LYS A 253 -33.04 -18.90 -25.72
N ALA A 254 -31.94 -18.14 -25.63
CA ALA A 254 -31.98 -16.69 -25.60
C ALA A 254 -32.61 -16.08 -26.87
N CYS A 255 -32.22 -16.56 -28.06
CA CYS A 255 -32.85 -16.16 -29.33
C CYS A 255 -34.34 -16.50 -29.35
N ARG A 256 -34.74 -17.70 -28.89
CA ARG A 256 -36.15 -18.10 -28.82
C ARG A 256 -36.95 -17.17 -27.91
N ASP A 257 -36.47 -16.92 -26.71
CA ASP A 257 -37.14 -16.06 -25.72
C ASP A 257 -37.24 -14.61 -26.21
N ARG A 258 -36.26 -14.14 -27.00
CA ARG A 258 -36.31 -12.83 -27.67
C ARG A 258 -37.32 -12.81 -28.80
N VAL A 259 -37.35 -13.83 -29.66
CA VAL A 259 -38.33 -13.95 -30.76
C VAL A 259 -39.76 -14.04 -30.25
N THR A 260 -40.03 -14.77 -29.17
CA THR A 260 -41.39 -14.83 -28.59
C THR A 260 -41.85 -13.45 -28.13
N LYS A 261 -41.01 -12.71 -27.41
CA LYS A 261 -41.32 -11.35 -26.95
C LYS A 261 -41.53 -10.38 -28.11
N LEU A 262 -40.64 -10.40 -29.10
CA LEU A 262 -40.78 -9.55 -30.30
C LEU A 262 -42.08 -9.87 -31.07
N LYS A 263 -42.51 -11.13 -31.12
CA LYS A 263 -43.78 -11.53 -31.74
C LYS A 263 -45.01 -11.17 -30.90
N GLU A 264 -44.94 -11.31 -29.59
CA GLU A 264 -45.99 -10.85 -28.66
C GLU A 264 -46.27 -9.36 -28.86
N GLU A 265 -45.21 -8.56 -28.95
CA GLU A 265 -45.28 -7.11 -29.15
C GLU A 265 -45.71 -6.72 -30.57
N LEU A 266 -45.30 -7.49 -31.60
CA LEU A 266 -45.80 -7.30 -32.96
C LEU A 266 -47.33 -7.51 -33.06
N ASN A 267 -47.86 -8.42 -32.24
CA ASN A 267 -49.28 -8.76 -32.20
C ASN A 267 -50.09 -7.85 -31.25
N ALA A 268 -49.45 -7.04 -30.41
CA ALA A 268 -50.11 -6.11 -29.51
C ALA A 268 -50.80 -4.98 -30.32
N LYS A 269 -52.11 -4.84 -30.15
CA LYS A 269 -52.95 -3.95 -30.97
C LYS A 269 -52.83 -2.45 -30.65
N ASN A 270 -52.16 -2.05 -29.57
CA ASN A 270 -52.07 -0.66 -29.14
C ASN A 270 -50.63 -0.24 -28.82
N PRO A 271 -50.01 0.67 -29.60
CA PRO A 271 -48.66 1.19 -29.34
C PRO A 271 -48.60 2.22 -28.19
N ALA A 272 -49.72 2.51 -27.52
CA ALA A 272 -49.79 3.57 -26.50
C ALA A 272 -50.34 3.09 -25.13
N ALA A 273 -50.70 1.81 -24.98
CA ALA A 273 -51.51 1.35 -23.84
C ALA A 273 -50.84 0.31 -22.92
N LEU A 274 -49.56 -0.02 -23.12
CA LEU A 274 -48.86 -0.96 -22.24
C LEU A 274 -47.54 -0.36 -21.74
N PRO A 275 -47.31 -0.29 -20.41
CA PRO A 275 -45.97 -0.14 -19.86
C PRO A 275 -45.24 -1.48 -20.09
N GLY A 276 -44.60 -1.62 -21.26
CA GLY A 276 -44.12 -2.92 -21.74
C GLY A 276 -43.42 -2.93 -23.12
N GLN A 277 -43.35 -1.79 -23.80
CA GLN A 277 -43.12 -1.74 -25.25
C GLN A 277 -41.63 -1.71 -25.66
N VAL A 278 -41.30 -2.46 -26.72
CA VAL A 278 -40.00 -2.44 -27.39
C VAL A 278 -39.61 -1.01 -27.77
N THR A 279 -38.45 -0.55 -27.29
CA THR A 279 -37.91 0.77 -27.64
C THR A 279 -37.15 0.66 -28.95
N SER A 280 -37.57 1.44 -29.94
CA SER A 280 -36.87 1.48 -31.24
C SER A 280 -35.95 2.68 -31.31
N PHE A 281 -34.81 2.47 -31.96
CA PHE A 281 -33.76 3.45 -32.10
C PHE A 281 -33.42 3.59 -33.57
N THR A 282 -33.24 4.82 -34.04
CA THR A 282 -32.73 5.11 -35.38
C THR A 282 -31.42 5.87 -35.27
N LYS A 283 -30.45 5.46 -36.08
CA LYS A 283 -29.14 6.10 -36.16
C LYS A 283 -29.31 7.51 -36.70
N THR A 284 -28.86 8.49 -35.93
CA THR A 284 -28.88 9.90 -36.34
C THR A 284 -27.54 10.28 -36.97
N SER A 285 -27.51 11.40 -37.68
CA SER A 285 -26.25 11.98 -38.19
C SER A 285 -25.47 12.77 -37.13
N VAL A 286 -25.96 12.81 -35.88
CA VAL A 286 -25.36 13.58 -34.79
C VAL A 286 -24.21 12.78 -34.18
N LYS A 287 -23.03 13.40 -34.11
CA LYS A 287 -21.86 12.84 -33.43
C LYS A 287 -21.70 13.47 -32.06
N MET A 288 -21.40 12.64 -31.07
CA MET A 288 -21.16 13.06 -29.70
C MET A 288 -19.86 12.46 -29.18
N THR A 289 -19.04 13.25 -28.50
CA THR A 289 -17.87 12.75 -27.78
C THR A 289 -18.28 12.45 -26.35
N ILE A 290 -18.08 11.21 -25.92
CA ILE A 290 -18.41 10.72 -24.58
C ILE A 290 -17.16 10.18 -23.89
N PRO A 291 -17.05 10.28 -22.55
CA PRO A 291 -16.01 9.58 -21.82
C PRO A 291 -16.28 8.06 -21.84
N LEU A 292 -15.23 7.23 -21.82
CA LEU A 292 -15.41 5.77 -21.78
C LEU A 292 -16.17 5.29 -20.53
N SER A 293 -16.11 6.06 -19.44
CA SER A 293 -16.87 5.81 -18.21
C SER A 293 -18.38 6.02 -18.36
N ALA A 294 -18.85 6.67 -19.42
CA ALA A 294 -20.28 6.83 -19.68
C ALA A 294 -20.91 5.60 -20.36
N ILE A 295 -20.10 4.66 -20.84
CA ILE A 295 -20.58 3.47 -21.52
C ILE A 295 -21.12 2.48 -20.47
N ILE A 296 -22.39 2.12 -20.60
CA ILE A 296 -23.10 1.21 -19.69
C ILE A 296 -22.83 -0.23 -20.10
N SER A 297 -23.10 -0.57 -21.36
CA SER A 297 -22.95 -1.92 -21.89
C SER A 297 -22.85 -1.94 -23.41
N VAL A 298 -22.27 -3.02 -23.94
CA VAL A 298 -22.28 -3.31 -25.38
C VAL A 298 -23.59 -4.03 -25.71
N THR A 299 -24.33 -3.51 -26.69
CA THR A 299 -25.59 -4.11 -27.13
C THR A 299 -25.36 -5.19 -28.18
N HIS A 300 -26.26 -6.18 -28.25
CA HIS A 300 -26.16 -7.31 -29.20
C HIS A 300 -26.69 -6.99 -30.61
N VAL A 301 -26.75 -5.72 -30.98
CA VAL A 301 -27.21 -5.25 -32.29
C VAL A 301 -26.09 -5.42 -33.32
N GLU A 302 -26.44 -5.88 -34.52
CA GLU A 302 -25.48 -6.10 -35.60
C GLU A 302 -24.81 -4.81 -36.07
N ARG A 303 -23.55 -4.92 -36.51
CA ARG A 303 -22.77 -3.78 -36.99
C ARG A 303 -23.33 -3.29 -38.33
N GLY A 304 -23.44 -1.97 -38.48
CA GLY A 304 -23.86 -1.35 -39.74
C GLY A 304 -25.38 -1.18 -39.92
N VAL A 305 -26.16 -1.60 -38.93
CA VAL A 305 -27.62 -1.37 -38.92
C VAL A 305 -27.92 0.12 -38.69
N THR A 306 -28.93 0.64 -39.39
CA THR A 306 -29.40 2.03 -39.28
C THR A 306 -30.50 2.22 -38.24
N ASP A 307 -31.13 1.15 -37.81
CA ASP A 307 -32.34 1.16 -37.00
C ASP A 307 -32.55 -0.20 -36.31
N CYS A 308 -32.78 -0.21 -35.00
CA CYS A 308 -32.92 -1.42 -34.20
C CYS A 308 -34.02 -1.29 -33.16
N ALA A 309 -34.42 -2.41 -32.58
CA ALA A 309 -35.41 -2.43 -31.51
C ALA A 309 -34.91 -3.26 -30.33
N LEU A 310 -35.03 -2.72 -29.12
CA LEU A 310 -34.65 -3.39 -27.87
C LEU A 310 -35.90 -3.79 -27.10
N THR A 311 -35.95 -5.05 -26.69
CA THR A 311 -37.04 -5.56 -25.86
C THR A 311 -37.05 -4.88 -24.50
N ASP A 312 -38.22 -4.89 -23.86
CA ASP A 312 -38.44 -4.29 -22.56
C ASP A 312 -37.50 -4.81 -21.46
N ASN A 313 -37.11 -6.09 -21.55
CA ASN A 313 -36.18 -6.70 -20.61
C ASN A 313 -34.74 -6.22 -20.84
N GLU A 314 -34.34 -6.00 -22.09
CA GLU A 314 -33.03 -5.43 -22.41
C GLU A 314 -32.95 -3.99 -21.92
N VAL A 315 -34.01 -3.20 -22.12
CA VAL A 315 -34.12 -1.84 -21.57
C VAL A 315 -34.03 -1.84 -20.04
N LYS A 316 -34.79 -2.71 -19.37
CA LYS A 316 -34.72 -2.86 -17.90
C LYS A 316 -33.33 -3.29 -17.43
N SER A 317 -32.67 -4.21 -18.14
CA SER A 317 -31.30 -4.62 -17.84
C SER A 317 -30.32 -3.44 -17.95
N ILE A 318 -30.38 -2.68 -19.05
CA ILE A 318 -29.54 -1.49 -19.26
C ILE A 318 -29.77 -0.46 -18.15
N LEU A 319 -31.02 -0.25 -17.73
CA LEU A 319 -31.36 0.66 -16.65
C LEU A 319 -30.80 0.20 -15.29
N VAL A 320 -30.81 -1.10 -15.00
CA VAL A 320 -30.20 -1.68 -13.80
C VAL A 320 -28.69 -1.52 -13.85
N ASP A 321 -28.06 -1.82 -14.99
CA ASP A 321 -26.62 -1.68 -15.20
C ASP A 321 -26.18 -0.21 -15.08
N ALA A 322 -26.97 0.72 -15.62
CA ALA A 322 -26.72 2.16 -15.49
C ALA A 322 -26.76 2.59 -14.01
N LYS A 323 -27.77 2.14 -13.24
CA LYS A 323 -27.84 2.42 -11.79
C LYS A 323 -26.63 1.86 -11.06
N LYS A 324 -26.23 0.63 -11.37
CA LYS A 324 -25.06 -0.03 -10.77
C LYS A 324 -23.77 0.74 -11.09
N LEU A 325 -23.57 1.12 -12.34
CA LEU A 325 -22.41 1.88 -12.79
C LEU A 325 -22.36 3.26 -12.13
N ARG A 326 -23.48 3.98 -12.05
CA ARG A 326 -23.57 5.27 -11.33
C ARG A 326 -23.22 5.11 -9.85
N PHE A 327 -23.70 4.05 -9.20
CA PHE A 327 -23.37 3.75 -7.80
C PHE A 327 -21.86 3.47 -7.64
N GLN A 328 -21.29 2.62 -8.49
CA GLN A 328 -19.86 2.30 -8.48
C GLN A 328 -18.99 3.54 -8.66
N TYR A 329 -19.34 4.42 -9.60
CA TYR A 329 -18.58 5.66 -9.79
C TYR A 329 -18.77 6.65 -8.64
N LYS A 330 -19.97 6.74 -8.06
CA LYS A 330 -20.19 7.56 -6.86
C LYS A 330 -19.33 7.06 -5.68
N ASP A 331 -19.23 5.76 -5.50
CA ASP A 331 -18.40 5.16 -4.44
C ASP A 331 -16.90 5.37 -4.70
N LYS A 332 -16.41 5.13 -5.92
CA LYS A 332 -15.02 5.42 -6.30
C LYS A 332 -14.67 6.90 -6.14
N LEU A 333 -15.57 7.80 -6.51
CA LEU A 333 -15.37 9.25 -6.33
C LEU A 333 -15.33 9.64 -4.86
N ARG A 334 -16.14 9.00 -4.01
CA ARG A 334 -16.08 9.20 -2.55
C ARG A 334 -14.73 8.76 -2.00
N GLN A 335 -14.31 7.53 -2.29
CA GLN A 335 -13.01 7.00 -1.83
C GLN A 335 -11.83 7.87 -2.28
N LEU A 336 -11.88 8.36 -3.53
CA LEU A 336 -10.86 9.26 -4.03
C LEU A 336 -10.90 10.64 -3.34
N GLY A 337 -12.09 11.13 -3.02
CA GLY A 337 -12.28 12.33 -2.22
C GLY A 337 -11.68 12.19 -0.82
N ASP A 338 -11.96 11.07 -0.15
CA ASP A 338 -11.44 10.77 1.20
C ASP A 338 -9.89 10.73 1.18
N SER A 339 -9.31 10.01 0.21
CA SER A 339 -7.86 9.97 0.02
C SER A 339 -7.24 11.34 -0.29
N PHE A 340 -7.95 12.20 -1.04
CA PHE A 340 -7.48 13.55 -1.31
C PHE A 340 -7.48 14.40 -0.03
N VAL A 341 -8.54 14.31 0.77
CA VAL A 341 -8.63 15.01 2.07
C VAL A 341 -7.53 14.54 3.02
N GLU A 342 -7.23 13.25 3.08
CA GLU A 342 -6.10 12.69 3.85
C GLU A 342 -4.76 13.28 3.37
N SER A 343 -4.51 13.27 2.05
CA SER A 343 -3.27 13.84 1.50
C SER A 343 -3.16 15.36 1.71
N GLU A 344 -4.28 16.07 1.71
CA GLU A 344 -4.30 17.51 2.01
C GLU A 344 -3.99 17.75 3.50
N ALA A 345 -4.49 16.91 4.40
CA ALA A 345 -4.18 16.98 5.82
C ALA A 345 -2.68 16.72 6.07
N GLU A 346 -2.09 15.71 5.44
CA GLU A 346 -0.64 15.42 5.52
C GLU A 346 0.20 16.56 4.96
N LEU A 347 -0.20 17.16 3.83
CA LEU A 347 0.51 18.29 3.26
C LEU A 347 0.48 19.49 4.22
N ARG A 348 -0.67 19.75 4.86
CA ARG A 348 -0.80 20.82 5.86
C ARG A 348 0.06 20.57 7.09
N THR A 349 0.14 19.34 7.61
CA THR A 349 1.02 19.04 8.77
C THR A 349 2.49 19.20 8.42
N LEU A 350 2.92 18.74 7.24
CA LEU A 350 4.27 18.95 6.74
C LEU A 350 4.59 20.43 6.53
N GLN A 351 3.63 21.22 6.04
CA GLN A 351 3.80 22.66 5.87
C GLN A 351 3.99 23.38 7.22
N VAL A 352 3.22 23.00 8.25
CA VAL A 352 3.41 23.53 9.62
C VAL A 352 4.79 23.15 10.15
N TYR A 353 5.17 21.88 10.02
CA TYR A 353 6.50 21.41 10.46
C TYR A 353 7.65 22.13 9.73
N SER A 354 7.52 22.36 8.42
CA SER A 354 8.49 23.14 7.65
C SER A 354 8.61 24.57 8.17
N SER A 355 7.48 25.20 8.49
CA SER A 355 7.45 26.56 9.03
C SER A 355 8.13 26.62 10.41
N GLU A 356 7.87 25.64 11.28
CA GLU A 356 8.55 25.54 12.59
C GLU A 356 10.06 25.33 12.44
N LEU A 357 10.50 24.54 11.47
CA LEU A 357 11.93 24.37 11.18
C LEU A 357 12.56 25.68 10.70
N GLU A 358 11.89 26.40 9.79
CA GLU A 358 12.34 27.71 9.32
C GLU A 358 12.49 28.72 10.46
N GLU A 359 11.53 28.76 11.40
CA GLU A 359 11.61 29.59 12.61
C GLU A 359 12.79 29.21 13.51
N ARG A 360 13.03 27.90 13.72
CA ARG A 360 14.19 27.42 14.49
C ARG A 360 15.51 27.77 13.82
N PHE A 361 15.59 27.65 12.50
CA PHE A 361 16.77 28.07 11.73
C PHE A 361 17.02 29.57 11.88
N TYR A 362 15.97 30.39 11.77
CA TYR A 362 16.08 31.83 11.98
C TYR A 362 16.57 32.18 13.40
N PHE A 363 16.03 31.51 14.41
CA PHE A 363 16.48 31.69 15.80
C PHE A 363 17.96 31.33 15.99
N LEU A 364 18.39 30.18 15.44
CA LEU A 364 19.79 29.76 15.49
C LEU A 364 20.71 30.74 14.77
N GLU A 365 20.34 31.18 13.56
CA GLU A 365 21.09 32.17 12.80
C GLU A 365 21.22 33.48 13.59
N HIS A 366 20.14 33.94 14.22
CA HIS A 366 20.14 35.15 15.05
C HIS A 366 21.02 34.98 16.31
N TYR A 367 20.97 33.83 16.96
CA TYR A 367 21.80 33.51 18.11
C TYR A 367 23.28 33.49 17.75
N PHE A 368 23.66 32.78 16.68
CA PHE A 368 25.05 32.73 16.22
C PHE A 368 25.55 34.11 15.77
N THR A 369 24.72 34.89 15.07
CA THR A 369 25.06 36.25 14.65
C THR A 369 25.28 37.15 15.86
N SER A 370 24.44 37.03 16.89
CA SER A 370 24.58 37.80 18.13
C SER A 370 25.82 37.39 18.92
N ALA A 371 26.09 36.10 19.07
CA ALA A 371 27.30 35.60 19.73
C ALA A 371 28.58 36.05 19.01
N LEU A 372 28.60 36.00 17.67
CA LEU A 372 29.72 36.53 16.87
C LEU A 372 29.91 38.03 17.07
N ARG A 373 28.82 38.80 17.20
CA ARG A 373 28.88 40.23 17.47
C ARG A 373 29.42 40.53 18.86
N ASP A 374 29.03 39.74 19.86
CA ASP A 374 29.55 39.86 21.22
C ASP A 374 31.05 39.53 21.28
N GLU A 375 31.50 38.46 20.60
CA GLU A 375 32.92 38.14 20.48
C GLU A 375 33.71 39.25 19.74
N GLN A 376 33.13 39.82 18.68
CA GLN A 376 33.74 40.97 18.00
C GLN A 376 33.85 42.18 18.93
N GLY A 377 32.83 42.48 19.73
CA GLY A 377 32.88 43.56 20.72
C GLY A 377 33.91 43.33 21.82
N ILE A 378 34.12 42.08 22.25
CA ILE A 378 35.18 41.73 23.21
C ILE A 378 36.56 41.91 22.55
N ASN A 379 36.73 41.45 21.31
CA ASN A 379 37.98 41.62 20.57
C ASN A 379 38.32 43.09 20.31
N GLU A 380 37.32 43.94 20.02
CA GLU A 380 37.50 45.38 19.85
C GLU A 380 37.99 46.03 21.15
N LYS A 381 37.34 45.73 22.29
CA LYS A 381 37.80 46.23 23.61
C LYS A 381 39.21 45.77 23.95
N LEU A 382 39.52 44.50 23.69
CA LEU A 382 40.87 43.98 23.92
C LEU A 382 41.90 44.66 23.02
N ALA A 383 41.55 44.96 21.77
CA ALA A 383 42.41 45.71 20.84
C ALA A 383 42.63 47.16 21.32
N GLU A 384 41.59 47.83 21.83
CA GLU A 384 41.70 49.16 22.44
C GLU A 384 42.63 49.15 23.66
N GLU A 385 42.48 48.17 24.57
CA GLU A 385 43.36 48.01 25.73
C GLU A 385 44.81 47.71 25.32
N MET A 386 45.02 46.83 24.33
CA MET A 386 46.35 46.57 23.78
C MET A 386 46.97 47.82 23.14
N HIS A 387 46.17 48.64 22.45
CA HIS A 387 46.65 49.91 21.90
C HIS A 387 47.01 50.91 22.98
N ALA A 388 46.20 51.05 24.03
CA ALA A 388 46.49 51.92 25.17
C ALA A 388 47.77 51.49 25.89
N LEU A 389 47.92 50.20 26.18
CA LEU A 389 49.11 49.66 26.82
C LEU A 389 50.37 49.84 25.96
N ASN A 390 50.25 49.68 24.64
CA ASN A 390 51.37 49.95 23.73
C ASN A 390 51.76 51.44 23.72
N ALA A 391 50.79 52.35 23.81
CA ALA A 391 51.08 53.78 23.94
C ALA A 391 51.83 54.07 25.25
N ASP A 392 51.38 53.50 26.37
CA ASP A 392 52.07 53.62 27.67
C ASP A 392 53.50 53.06 27.61
N VAL A 393 53.69 51.90 26.95
CA VAL A 393 55.02 51.31 26.74
C VAL A 393 55.92 52.23 25.91
N ASP A 394 55.39 52.87 24.87
CA ASP A 394 56.16 53.79 24.04
C ASP A 394 56.48 55.11 24.77
N ASP A 395 55.58 55.60 25.61
CA ASP A 395 55.84 56.75 26.48
C ASP A 395 56.95 56.41 27.49
N LEU A 396 56.88 55.25 28.15
CA LEU A 396 57.94 54.77 29.05
C LEU A 396 59.29 54.59 28.35
N LYS A 397 59.31 54.15 27.09
CA LYS A 397 60.54 54.07 26.30
C LYS A 397 61.14 55.46 26.06
N ARG A 398 60.32 56.45 25.72
CA ARG A 398 60.79 57.83 25.53
C ARG A 398 61.33 58.41 26.83
N ASP A 399 60.64 58.19 27.94
CA ASP A 399 61.13 58.61 29.26
C ASP A 399 62.47 57.96 29.60
N LEU A 400 62.65 56.69 29.24
CA LEU A 400 63.91 55.97 29.43
C LEU A 400 65.02 56.52 28.53
N GLU A 401 64.74 56.83 27.26
CA GLU A 401 65.67 57.50 26.35
C GLU A 401 66.08 58.89 26.86
N ASP A 402 65.13 59.68 27.33
CA ASP A 402 65.39 61.01 27.94
C ASP A 402 66.26 60.90 29.19
N LEU A 403 65.99 59.89 30.04
CA LEU A 403 66.81 59.62 31.22
C LEU A 403 68.22 59.16 30.83
N MET A 404 68.36 58.31 29.81
CA MET A 404 69.67 57.91 29.30
C MET A 404 70.45 59.12 28.76
N SER A 405 69.82 60.01 27.98
CA SER A 405 70.46 61.23 27.49
C SER A 405 70.87 62.16 28.62
N LYS A 406 70.03 62.35 29.64
CA LYS A 406 70.39 63.15 30.82
C LYS A 406 71.56 62.55 31.59
N LEU A 407 71.64 61.23 31.65
CA LEU A 407 72.74 60.52 32.33
C LEU A 407 74.05 60.70 31.54
N GLU A 408 74.00 60.58 30.22
CA GLU A 408 75.14 60.86 29.33
C GLU A 408 75.62 62.31 29.45
N ASP A 409 74.71 63.29 29.48
CA ASP A 409 75.03 64.69 29.72
C ASP A 409 75.67 64.92 31.10
N GLN A 410 75.17 64.26 32.14
CA GLN A 410 75.74 64.33 33.50
C GLN A 410 77.15 63.72 33.55
N GLU A 411 77.37 62.61 32.87
CA GLU A 411 78.69 62.00 32.72
C GLU A 411 79.66 62.93 31.97
N GLY A 412 79.18 63.59 30.91
CA GLY A 412 79.94 64.61 30.18
C GLY A 412 80.31 65.81 31.06
N GLN A 413 79.37 66.35 31.82
CA GLN A 413 79.62 67.45 32.76
C GLN A 413 80.58 67.05 33.88
N LEU A 414 80.48 65.81 34.40
CA LEU A 414 81.43 65.29 35.37
C LEU A 414 82.84 65.20 34.77
N ALA A 415 82.97 64.72 33.54
CA ALA A 415 84.25 64.66 32.83
C ALA A 415 84.84 66.06 32.58
N GLU A 416 84.02 67.05 32.23
CA GLU A 416 84.44 68.45 32.08
C GLU A 416 84.89 69.06 33.42
N LYS A 417 84.10 68.85 34.49
CA LYS A 417 84.46 69.31 35.84
C LYS A 417 85.76 68.68 36.32
N ASP A 418 86.00 67.42 36.00
CA ASP A 418 87.27 66.74 36.31
C ASP A 418 88.46 67.35 35.55
N LEU A 419 88.26 67.71 34.28
CA LEU A 419 89.26 68.45 33.49
C LEU A 419 89.51 69.86 34.05
N GLU A 420 88.46 70.61 34.37
CA GLU A 420 88.57 71.92 35.02
C GLU A 420 89.29 71.79 36.37
N LEU A 421 88.92 70.81 37.19
CA LEU A 421 89.58 70.53 38.46
C LEU A 421 91.06 70.19 38.25
N ALA A 422 91.40 69.42 37.22
CA ALA A 422 92.79 69.15 36.86
C ALA A 422 93.55 70.45 36.47
N ALA A 423 92.92 71.34 35.71
CA ALA A 423 93.48 72.63 35.33
C ALA A 423 93.62 73.59 36.52
N TYR A 424 92.61 73.72 37.37
CA TYR A 424 92.67 74.50 38.62
C TYR A 424 93.70 73.94 39.59
N ARG A 425 93.82 72.60 39.71
CA ARG A 425 94.89 71.95 40.49
C ARG A 425 96.27 72.33 39.96
N LYS A 426 96.45 72.35 38.63
CA LYS A 426 97.69 72.80 37.99
C LYS A 426 97.97 74.28 38.27
N LYS A 427 96.97 75.14 38.09
CA LYS A 427 97.08 76.60 38.30
C LYS A 427 97.35 76.96 39.76
N ARG A 428 96.77 76.22 40.71
CA ARG A 428 97.07 76.37 42.14
C ARG A 428 98.51 75.93 42.47
N ALA A 429 99.02 74.88 41.82
CA ALA A 429 100.41 74.45 41.98
C ALA A 429 101.39 75.54 41.48
N GLU A 430 101.10 76.15 40.33
CA GLU A 430 101.89 77.25 39.76
C GLU A 430 101.79 78.52 40.60
N ALA A 431 100.59 78.89 41.04
CA ALA A 431 100.42 80.05 41.90
C ALA A 431 101.07 79.86 43.28
N LYS A 432 101.19 78.63 43.80
CA LYS A 432 101.96 78.37 45.03
C LYS A 432 103.46 78.60 44.81
N ASN A 433 103.98 78.30 43.61
CA ASN A 433 105.34 78.69 43.22
C ASN A 433 105.49 80.22 43.08
N VAL A 434 104.50 80.93 42.54
CA VAL A 434 104.57 82.39 42.27
C VAL A 434 104.28 83.24 43.51
N ARG A 435 103.42 82.79 44.43
CA ARG A 435 103.08 83.53 45.65
C ARG A 435 104.05 83.37 46.80
N SER A 436 104.82 82.27 46.92
CA SER A 436 105.85 82.28 47.97
C SER A 436 106.95 83.33 47.70
N ASN A 437 106.91 84.00 46.53
CA ASN A 437 107.77 85.10 46.10
C ASN A 437 107.20 86.53 46.28
N ASP A 438 105.97 86.78 46.75
CA ASP A 438 105.50 88.18 46.91
C ASP A 438 105.23 88.62 48.37
N PRO A 439 105.84 89.77 48.82
CA PRO A 439 105.97 90.18 50.22
C PRO A 439 104.90 91.16 50.74
N GLU A 440 103.94 91.61 49.94
CA GLU A 440 102.95 92.61 50.42
C GLU A 440 101.53 92.07 50.65
N LEU A 441 101.29 90.80 50.31
CA LEU A 441 100.12 90.03 50.73
C LEU A 441 100.61 88.66 51.17
N ARG A 442 101.27 88.64 52.33
CA ARG A 442 100.87 87.62 53.28
C ARG A 442 99.45 87.99 53.73
N GLU A 443 99.04 87.67 54.94
CA GLU A 443 97.71 88.10 55.39
C GLU A 443 96.57 87.59 54.49
N VAL A 444 96.80 86.37 53.97
CA VAL A 444 95.79 85.33 54.18
C VAL A 444 95.71 85.16 55.69
N ASP A 445 94.62 84.59 56.15
CA ASP A 445 94.59 84.17 57.53
C ASP A 445 94.32 85.38 58.47
N LYS A 446 93.18 86.07 58.27
CA LYS A 446 92.16 85.94 59.33
C LYS A 446 91.84 84.45 59.40
N LYS A 447 92.77 83.83 60.08
CA LYS A 447 92.74 82.70 60.92
C LYS A 447 91.45 81.91 60.79
N ASN A 448 91.70 80.68 60.37
CA ASN A 448 91.37 79.54 61.20
C ASN A 448 89.89 79.11 61.11
N GLU A 449 89.66 77.97 60.46
CA GLU A 449 89.43 76.66 61.10
C GLU A 449 87.95 76.23 61.25
N GLY A 450 86.97 77.07 60.86
CA GLY A 450 85.56 76.84 61.17
C GLY A 450 84.75 75.89 60.25
N ASN A 451 84.36 74.74 60.83
CA ASN A 451 83.18 73.90 60.55
C ASN A 451 81.97 74.59 59.88
N ALA A 452 81.33 73.95 58.88
CA ALA A 452 79.86 73.87 58.73
C ALA A 452 79.37 73.23 57.40
N ARG A 453 78.28 72.45 57.54
CA ARG A 453 77.16 72.19 56.61
C ARG A 453 77.37 71.32 55.36
N ALA A 454 76.48 70.40 55.01
CA ALA A 454 75.26 69.89 55.64
C ALA A 454 74.95 68.55 54.94
N ALA A 455 74.94 67.41 55.63
CA ALA A 455 73.83 66.99 56.48
C ALA A 455 72.48 67.02 55.72
N ARG A 456 72.28 66.03 54.84
CA ARG A 456 71.03 65.26 54.82
C ARG A 456 71.46 63.85 55.18
N GLY A 457 71.34 63.45 56.42
CA GLY A 457 70.07 63.36 57.10
C GLY A 457 69.89 61.87 57.31
N HIS A 458 70.56 61.38 58.34
CA HIS A 458 70.24 60.08 58.93
C HIS A 458 68.73 60.07 59.17
N PRO A 459 67.98 59.05 58.69
CA PRO A 459 66.57 58.94 59.02
C PRO A 459 66.42 58.98 60.54
N ASP A 460 65.60 59.91 61.03
CA ASP A 460 65.30 60.07 62.45
C ASP A 460 64.65 58.76 62.96
N PRO A 461 65.06 58.18 64.11
CA PRO A 461 64.45 56.95 64.63
C PRO A 461 62.91 56.99 64.79
N LYS A 462 62.29 58.17 64.68
CA LYS A 462 60.83 58.33 64.62
C LYS A 462 60.22 58.21 63.22
N GLU A 463 60.97 58.46 62.14
CA GLU A 463 60.48 58.26 60.76
C GLU A 463 60.33 56.77 60.42
N ILE A 464 61.18 55.90 60.98
CA ILE A 464 61.03 54.42 60.91
C ILE A 464 59.74 53.95 61.60
N LEU A 465 59.24 54.71 62.59
CA LEU A 465 57.99 54.38 63.30
C LEU A 465 56.73 54.93 62.62
N SER A 466 56.88 55.70 61.52
CA SER A 466 55.76 56.27 60.77
C SER A 466 55.51 55.61 59.42
N GLU A 467 56.31 54.61 59.03
CA GLU A 467 56.00 53.75 57.88
C GLU A 467 54.90 52.73 58.27
N PRO A 468 53.75 52.72 57.58
CA PRO A 468 52.70 51.74 57.85
C PRO A 468 53.12 50.37 57.31
N LEU A 469 53.41 49.43 58.20
CA LEU A 469 53.55 48.01 57.85
C LEU A 469 52.21 47.50 57.29
N LEU A 470 52.19 47.15 56.01
CA LEU A 470 51.07 46.50 55.33
C LEU A 470 50.93 45.05 55.83
N SER A 471 50.30 44.88 57.00
CA SER A 471 49.76 43.60 57.42
C SER A 471 48.51 43.32 56.60
N VAL A 472 48.48 42.22 55.84
CA VAL A 472 47.22 41.63 55.34
C VAL A 472 46.32 41.48 56.56
N THR A 473 45.31 42.33 56.66
CA THR A 473 44.42 42.33 57.82
C THR A 473 43.62 41.03 57.77
N MET A 474 43.31 40.45 58.94
CA MET A 474 42.45 39.26 59.02
C MET A 474 41.14 39.41 58.23
N ASP A 475 40.72 40.65 57.98
CA ASP A 475 39.55 41.03 57.22
C ASP A 475 39.62 40.62 55.74
N GLU A 476 40.77 40.74 55.07
CA GLU A 476 40.92 40.30 53.67
C GLU A 476 40.86 38.77 53.54
N TYR A 477 41.42 38.05 54.51
CA TYR A 477 41.34 36.59 54.55
C TYR A 477 39.93 36.10 54.94
N ALA A 478 39.25 36.84 55.83
CA ALA A 478 37.86 36.58 56.18
C ALA A 478 36.92 36.86 55.00
N ALA A 479 37.14 37.94 54.23
CA ALA A 479 36.38 38.26 53.03
C ALA A 479 36.47 37.13 51.99
N LYS A 480 37.69 36.69 51.64
CA LYS A 480 37.85 35.57 50.70
C LYS A 480 37.29 34.24 51.21
N ARG A 481 37.29 34.02 52.52
CA ARG A 481 36.67 32.83 53.12
C ARG A 481 35.14 32.88 53.04
N ASN A 482 34.56 34.06 53.23
CA ASN A 482 33.12 34.28 53.06
C ASN A 482 32.72 34.13 51.59
N ASP A 483 33.46 34.72 50.65
CA ASP A 483 33.21 34.56 49.21
C ASP A 483 33.24 33.08 48.78
N PHE A 484 34.17 32.29 49.34
CA PHE A 484 34.25 30.85 49.08
C PHE A 484 33.09 30.08 49.71
N GLN A 485 32.63 30.46 50.90
CA GLN A 485 31.45 29.86 51.53
C GLN A 485 30.17 30.20 50.77
N ASP A 486 30.04 31.42 50.28
CA ASP A 486 28.90 31.87 49.48
C ASP A 486 28.86 31.12 48.13
N ALA A 487 29.99 31.03 47.42
CA ALA A 487 30.09 30.26 46.19
C ALA A 487 29.82 28.74 46.40
N SER A 488 30.27 28.18 47.52
CA SER A 488 29.97 26.79 47.88
C SER A 488 28.48 26.59 48.18
N GLY A 489 27.82 27.56 48.81
CA GLY A 489 26.38 27.52 49.09
C GLY A 489 25.52 27.67 47.83
N GLU A 490 25.98 28.46 46.85
CA GLU A 490 25.33 28.58 45.54
C GLU A 490 25.43 27.27 44.74
N LEU A 491 26.58 26.59 44.79
CA LEU A 491 26.76 25.30 44.13
C LEU A 491 25.88 24.20 44.73
N GLU A 492 25.72 24.18 46.06
CA GLU A 492 24.85 23.22 46.74
C GLU A 492 23.37 23.44 46.38
N LYS A 493 22.92 24.70 46.30
CA LYS A 493 21.57 25.04 45.81
C LYS A 493 21.33 24.61 44.36
N ALA A 494 22.30 24.85 43.48
CA ALA A 494 22.21 24.45 42.08
C ALA A 494 22.12 22.92 41.90
N LEU A 495 22.85 22.17 42.73
CA LEU A 495 22.76 20.70 42.75
C LEU A 495 21.39 20.20 43.26
N GLU A 496 20.83 20.86 44.27
CA GLU A 496 19.51 20.52 44.80
C GLU A 496 18.37 20.85 43.80
N GLU A 497 18.48 21.97 43.09
CA GLU A 497 17.56 22.33 41.99
C GLU A 497 17.64 21.34 40.83
N LEU A 498 18.85 20.91 40.45
CA LEU A 498 19.03 19.89 39.41
C LEU A 498 18.42 18.55 39.82
N ALA A 499 18.59 18.13 41.08
CA ALA A 499 17.98 16.91 41.60
C ALA A 499 16.44 16.96 41.52
N ARG A 500 15.83 18.09 41.92
CA ARG A 500 14.37 18.27 41.81
C ARG A 500 13.89 18.24 40.36
N ALA A 501 14.61 18.88 39.44
CA ALA A 501 14.28 18.86 38.02
C ALA A 501 14.36 17.45 37.43
N THR A 502 15.34 16.64 37.85
CA THR A 502 15.45 15.23 37.41
C THR A 502 14.29 14.37 37.94
N GLU A 503 13.90 14.53 39.20
CA GLU A 503 12.74 13.81 39.76
C GLU A 503 11.42 14.22 39.06
N GLU A 504 11.26 15.49 38.71
CA GLU A 504 10.09 15.98 37.98
C GLU A 504 10.05 15.42 36.54
N CYS A 505 11.18 15.36 35.85
CA CYS A 505 11.28 14.70 34.55
C CYS A 505 10.93 13.21 34.64
N GLU A 506 11.41 12.49 35.65
CA GLU A 506 11.06 11.08 35.85
C GLU A 506 9.56 10.87 36.13
N LYS A 507 8.92 11.76 36.89
CA LYS A 507 7.48 11.72 37.14
C LYS A 507 6.68 11.97 35.86
N LEU A 508 7.04 13.00 35.10
CA LEU A 508 6.39 13.31 33.82
C LEU A 508 6.54 12.16 32.82
N ASN A 509 7.69 11.50 32.79
CA ASN A 509 7.91 10.37 31.89
C ASN A 509 7.06 9.15 32.27
N LYS A 510 6.88 8.88 33.58
CA LYS A 510 5.97 7.82 34.05
C LYS A 510 4.51 8.13 33.71
N GLU A 511 4.09 9.39 33.89
CA GLU A 511 2.74 9.82 33.52
C GLU A 511 2.51 9.72 32.01
N LEU A 512 3.51 10.06 31.20
CA LEU A 512 3.44 9.93 29.74
C LEU A 512 3.33 8.46 29.30
N GLU A 513 4.10 7.55 29.91
CA GLU A 513 3.98 6.10 29.66
C GLU A 513 2.61 5.54 30.06
N GLU A 514 2.02 6.00 31.17
CA GLU A 514 0.67 5.62 31.58
C GLU A 514 -0.38 6.12 30.59
N LYS A 515 -0.25 7.38 30.13
CA LYS A 515 -1.15 7.96 29.12
C LYS A 515 -1.02 7.25 27.77
N ASP A 516 0.17 6.85 27.36
CA ASP A 516 0.37 6.10 26.11
C ASP A 516 -0.22 4.69 26.19
N LYS A 517 -0.11 4.01 27.34
CA LYS A 517 -0.80 2.72 27.58
C LYS A 517 -2.31 2.89 27.54
N GLU A 518 -2.83 3.95 28.15
CA GLU A 518 -4.26 4.27 28.15
C GLU A 518 -4.76 4.56 26.73
N LEU A 519 -4.03 5.38 25.96
CA LEU A 519 -4.34 5.68 24.56
C LEU A 519 -4.24 4.43 23.67
N GLY A 520 -3.28 3.54 23.92
CA GLY A 520 -3.18 2.23 23.27
C GLY A 520 -4.44 1.40 23.49
N ALA A 521 -4.87 1.27 24.74
CA ALA A 521 -6.09 0.54 25.10
C ALA A 521 -7.36 1.18 24.50
N PHE A 522 -7.44 2.52 24.42
CA PHE A 522 -8.54 3.20 23.75
C PHE A 522 -8.54 2.99 22.23
N ARG A 523 -7.37 3.00 21.59
CA ARG A 523 -7.23 2.72 20.15
C ARG A 523 -7.63 1.29 19.83
N GLU A 524 -7.21 0.34 20.64
CA GLU A 524 -7.57 -1.08 20.51
C GLU A 524 -9.08 -1.28 20.72
N LYS A 525 -9.67 -0.74 21.80
CA LYS A 525 -11.13 -0.79 22.01
C LYS A 525 -11.92 -0.14 20.88
N ARG A 526 -11.42 0.97 20.30
CA ARG A 526 -12.07 1.62 19.16
C ARG A 526 -11.93 0.77 17.89
N PHE A 527 -10.80 0.10 17.71
CA PHE A 527 -10.59 -0.83 16.60
C PHE A 527 -11.51 -2.04 16.71
N ASP A 528 -11.62 -2.65 17.90
CA ASP A 528 -12.51 -3.77 18.17
C ASP A 528 -13.98 -3.38 18.00
N ALA A 529 -14.38 -2.23 18.53
CA ALA A 529 -15.74 -1.70 18.34
C ALA A 529 -16.05 -1.43 16.86
N LYS A 530 -15.08 -0.94 16.09
CA LYS A 530 -15.22 -0.73 14.65
C LYS A 530 -15.30 -2.07 13.89
N SER A 531 -14.50 -3.05 14.30
CA SER A 531 -14.49 -4.40 13.74
C SER A 531 -15.83 -5.12 13.98
N VAL A 532 -16.37 -5.03 15.19
CA VAL A 532 -17.69 -5.58 15.55
C VAL A 532 -18.82 -4.87 14.79
N ARG A 533 -18.79 -3.54 14.68
CA ARG A 533 -19.79 -2.78 13.90
C ARG A 533 -19.71 -3.04 12.39
N LEU A 534 -18.54 -3.39 11.86
CA LEU A 534 -18.36 -3.81 10.47
C LEU A 534 -18.86 -5.24 10.23
N ALA A 535 -18.73 -6.12 11.23
CA ALA A 535 -19.22 -7.49 11.18
C ALA A 535 -20.75 -7.60 11.32
N ASP A 536 -21.38 -6.64 12.00
CA ASP A 536 -22.84 -6.56 12.15
C ASP A 536 -23.50 -5.86 10.92
N PRO A 537 -24.30 -6.57 10.10
CA PRO A 537 -24.89 -6.04 8.88
C PRO A 537 -25.86 -4.87 9.10
N GLU A 538 -26.55 -4.80 10.24
CA GLU A 538 -27.56 -3.77 10.51
C GLU A 538 -26.92 -2.46 10.97
N LEU A 539 -25.91 -2.55 11.84
CA LEU A 539 -25.15 -1.39 12.31
C LEU A 539 -24.27 -0.79 11.19
N SER A 540 -23.72 -1.63 10.31
CA SER A 540 -23.00 -1.19 9.11
C SER A 540 -23.90 -0.42 8.13
N ALA A 541 -25.20 -0.73 8.09
CA ALA A 541 -26.18 -0.02 7.27
C ALA A 541 -26.61 1.33 7.88
N ALA A 542 -26.76 1.38 9.21
CA ALA A 542 -27.13 2.61 9.93
C ALA A 542 -26.04 3.71 9.82
N ASP A 543 -24.76 3.34 9.87
CA ASP A 543 -23.65 4.30 9.68
C ASP A 543 -23.58 4.86 8.24
N ARG A 544 -24.12 4.14 7.25
CA ARG A 544 -24.27 4.64 5.87
C ARG A 544 -25.43 5.61 5.71
N GLN A 545 -26.44 5.57 6.60
CA GLN A 545 -27.61 6.45 6.56
C GLN A 545 -27.42 7.76 7.35
N ASN A 546 -26.68 7.76 8.47
CA ASN A 546 -26.50 8.97 9.29
C ASN A 546 -25.62 10.07 8.65
N GLY A 547 -24.89 9.77 7.57
CA GLY A 547 -24.17 10.78 6.77
C GLY A 547 -25.04 11.56 5.77
N LEU A 548 -26.37 11.38 5.77
CA LEU A 548 -27.27 11.92 4.74
C LEU A 548 -28.25 13.02 5.21
N ASN A 549 -28.23 13.46 6.48
CA ASN A 549 -29.12 14.53 6.94
C ASN A 549 -28.41 15.90 6.97
N ASP A 550 -28.33 16.55 5.81
CA ASP A 550 -27.74 17.89 5.63
C ASP A 550 -28.79 18.99 5.35
N ASN A 551 -30.03 18.80 5.83
CA ASN A 551 -31.12 19.77 5.67
C ASN A 551 -31.47 20.49 6.99
N LEU A 552 -30.50 21.22 7.57
CA LEU A 552 -30.80 22.27 8.57
C LEU A 552 -30.49 23.69 8.04
N PRO A 553 -31.36 24.70 8.30
CA PRO A 553 -31.21 26.03 7.75
C PRO A 553 -29.95 26.77 8.24
N ARG A 554 -29.40 27.58 7.34
CA ARG A 554 -28.11 28.30 7.42
C ARG A 554 -27.96 29.31 8.57
N SER A 555 -28.99 29.55 9.39
CA SER A 555 -28.97 30.57 10.47
C SER A 555 -28.30 30.11 11.77
N SER A 556 -28.05 28.81 11.96
CA SER A 556 -27.36 28.29 13.16
C SER A 556 -25.86 28.09 12.97
N ARG A 557 -25.32 28.27 11.74
CA ARG A 557 -23.88 28.09 11.45
C ARG A 557 -22.99 29.21 12.02
N GLN A 558 -23.58 30.23 12.62
CA GLN A 558 -22.84 31.34 13.23
C GLN A 558 -22.58 31.14 14.73
N ALA A 559 -23.15 30.11 15.36
CA ALA A 559 -22.91 29.79 16.78
C ALA A 559 -21.72 28.84 17.03
N VAL A 560 -21.08 28.29 15.99
CA VAL A 560 -19.93 27.36 16.13
C VAL A 560 -18.60 28.01 15.72
N ARG A 561 -18.56 29.35 15.62
CA ARG A 561 -17.34 30.12 15.35
C ARG A 561 -16.99 31.06 16.50
N GLN A 562 -17.17 30.59 17.73
CA GLN A 562 -16.41 31.11 18.87
C GLN A 562 -15.47 29.99 19.30
N ALA A 563 -14.16 30.27 19.25
CA ALA A 563 -13.16 29.41 19.85
C ALA A 563 -13.54 29.23 21.32
N ALA A 564 -13.96 28.03 21.67
CA ALA A 564 -14.23 27.69 23.06
C ALA A 564 -12.90 27.71 23.80
N ASP A 565 -12.84 28.54 24.83
CA ASP A 565 -11.71 28.68 25.74
C ASP A 565 -11.37 27.29 26.34
N PRO A 566 -10.10 26.80 26.26
CA PRO A 566 -9.72 25.45 26.68
C PRO A 566 -10.07 25.09 28.13
N GLN A 567 -10.41 26.05 28.99
CA GLN A 567 -10.88 25.81 30.36
C GLN A 567 -12.36 25.42 30.47
N ILE A 568 -13.18 25.64 29.44
CA ILE A 568 -14.62 25.27 29.43
C ILE A 568 -14.79 23.79 29.06
N LEU A 569 -13.96 23.28 28.14
CA LEU A 569 -13.93 21.86 27.74
C LEU A 569 -13.53 20.90 28.87
N ALA A 570 -12.86 21.41 29.91
CA ALA A 570 -12.49 20.63 31.08
C ALA A 570 -13.64 20.46 32.10
N LYS A 571 -14.76 21.18 31.94
CA LYS A 571 -15.88 21.18 32.90
C LYS A 571 -17.19 20.62 32.35
N GLU A 572 -17.25 20.30 31.06
CA GLU A 572 -18.41 19.64 30.48
C GLU A 572 -18.25 18.12 30.61
N PRO A 573 -19.20 17.39 31.22
CA PRO A 573 -19.19 15.94 31.13
C PRO A 573 -19.40 15.58 29.66
N LEU A 574 -18.42 14.89 29.06
CA LEU A 574 -18.59 14.26 27.76
C LEU A 574 -19.90 13.46 27.82
N LEU A 575 -20.81 13.74 26.88
CA LEU A 575 -22.09 13.04 26.76
C LEU A 575 -21.84 11.57 26.37
N SER A 576 -21.39 10.77 27.33
CA SER A 576 -21.47 9.33 27.26
C SER A 576 -22.92 8.99 27.54
N VAL A 577 -23.69 8.78 26.48
CA VAL A 577 -24.95 8.04 26.57
C VAL A 577 -24.62 6.78 27.34
N THR A 578 -25.13 6.66 28.57
CA THR A 578 -24.81 5.53 29.44
C THR A 578 -25.33 4.26 28.78
N PHE A 579 -24.69 3.13 29.03
CA PHE A 579 -25.13 1.82 28.53
C PHE A 579 -26.63 1.59 28.81
N ASP A 580 -27.12 2.10 29.94
CA ASP A 580 -28.52 2.07 30.38
C ASP A 580 -29.47 2.84 29.43
N GLU A 581 -29.03 3.98 28.86
CA GLU A 581 -29.81 4.74 27.89
C GLU A 581 -29.90 4.02 26.54
N LEU A 582 -28.83 3.31 26.14
CA LEU A 582 -28.83 2.43 24.97
C LEU A 582 -29.72 1.20 25.17
N GLU A 583 -29.73 0.62 26.37
CA GLU A 583 -30.58 -0.52 26.71
C GLU A 583 -32.06 -0.12 26.78
N ALA A 584 -32.36 1.05 27.32
CA ALA A 584 -33.71 1.62 27.30
C ALA A 584 -34.19 1.93 25.86
N ALA A 585 -33.31 2.41 24.98
CA ALA A 585 -33.62 2.61 23.58
C ALA A 585 -33.88 1.29 22.84
N ARG A 586 -33.08 0.26 23.11
CA ARG A 586 -33.28 -1.10 22.55
C ARG A 586 -34.58 -1.74 23.01
N SER A 587 -34.94 -1.57 24.28
CA SER A 587 -36.20 -2.09 24.83
C SER A 587 -37.43 -1.42 24.17
N LYS A 588 -37.37 -0.11 23.91
CA LYS A 588 -38.41 0.60 23.17
C LYS A 588 -38.49 0.16 21.71
N LEU A 589 -37.35 -0.10 21.08
CA LEU A 589 -37.28 -0.57 19.69
C LEU A 589 -37.92 -1.97 19.56
N ALA A 590 -37.61 -2.89 20.48
CA ALA A 590 -38.21 -4.22 20.53
C ALA A 590 -39.73 -4.18 20.76
N GLY A 591 -40.23 -3.19 21.53
CA GLY A 591 -41.67 -2.95 21.67
C GLY A 591 -42.32 -2.52 20.36
N ALA A 592 -41.70 -1.59 19.63
CA ALA A 592 -42.20 -1.10 18.34
C ALA A 592 -42.16 -2.16 17.23
N GLU A 593 -41.15 -3.03 17.24
CA GLU A 593 -41.06 -4.16 16.31
C GLU A 593 -42.22 -5.15 16.50
N LYS A 594 -42.58 -5.42 17.75
CA LYS A 594 -43.73 -6.29 18.06
C LYS A 594 -45.06 -5.67 17.62
N GLU A 595 -45.23 -4.36 17.80
CA GLU A 595 -46.42 -3.64 17.32
C GLU A 595 -46.52 -3.67 15.79
N LEU A 596 -45.40 -3.57 15.08
CA LEU A 596 -45.37 -3.70 13.61
C LEU A 596 -45.70 -5.12 13.15
N GLU A 597 -45.25 -6.14 13.88
CA GLU A 597 -45.54 -7.55 13.57
C GLU A 597 -47.01 -7.89 13.81
N ASP A 598 -47.62 -7.31 14.85
CA ASP A 598 -49.07 -7.44 15.09
C ASP A 598 -49.88 -6.69 14.02
N LEU A 599 -49.47 -5.48 13.61
CA LEU A 599 -50.11 -4.75 12.51
C LEU A 599 -49.97 -5.47 11.16
N ALA A 600 -48.84 -6.12 10.89
CA ALA A 600 -48.65 -6.91 9.68
C ALA A 600 -49.62 -8.11 9.63
N ARG A 601 -49.84 -8.77 10.78
CA ARG A 601 -50.81 -9.86 10.91
C ARG A 601 -52.24 -9.38 10.68
N ASP A 602 -52.58 -8.19 11.18
CA ASP A 602 -53.89 -7.59 10.96
C ASP A 602 -54.11 -7.24 9.47
N ILE A 603 -53.07 -6.76 8.77
CA ILE A 603 -53.16 -6.50 7.32
C ILE A 603 -53.39 -7.80 6.55
N GLU A 604 -52.68 -8.88 6.88
CA GLU A 604 -52.85 -10.19 6.23
C GLU A 604 -54.29 -10.73 6.41
N ASN A 605 -54.83 -10.63 7.62
CA ASN A 605 -56.23 -11.01 7.90
C ASN A 605 -57.24 -10.18 7.08
N LEU A 606 -57.00 -8.87 6.95
CA LEU A 606 -57.87 -7.99 6.15
C LEU A 606 -57.78 -8.28 4.64
N GLU A 607 -56.61 -8.68 4.14
CA GLU A 607 -56.44 -9.11 2.75
C GLU A 607 -57.19 -10.42 2.48
N GLU A 608 -57.15 -11.39 3.40
CA GLU A 608 -57.93 -12.62 3.30
C GLU A 608 -59.44 -12.36 3.31
N GLU A 609 -59.93 -11.45 4.17
CA GLU A 609 -61.34 -11.04 4.20
C GLU A 609 -61.76 -10.37 2.88
N LEU A 610 -60.93 -9.48 2.35
CA LEU A 610 -61.20 -8.78 1.09
C LEU A 610 -61.27 -9.75 -0.10
N ASP A 611 -60.38 -10.74 -0.16
CA ASP A 611 -60.42 -11.76 -1.21
C ASP A 611 -61.62 -12.70 -1.04
N GLY A 612 -62.02 -12.99 0.19
CA GLY A 612 -63.29 -13.66 0.51
C GLY A 612 -64.51 -12.90 -0.02
N GLU A 613 -64.58 -11.58 0.17
CA GLU A 613 -65.67 -10.75 -0.36
C GLU A 613 -65.66 -10.66 -1.89
N LYS A 614 -64.50 -10.51 -2.52
CA LYS A 614 -64.39 -10.52 -3.99
C LYS A 614 -64.92 -11.83 -4.58
N ASN A 615 -64.64 -12.96 -3.94
CA ASN A 615 -65.13 -14.26 -4.38
C ASN A 615 -66.65 -14.36 -4.23
N LYS A 616 -67.22 -13.93 -3.10
CA LYS A 616 -68.69 -13.88 -2.91
C LYS A 616 -69.36 -12.95 -3.93
N ASN A 617 -68.76 -11.80 -4.26
CA ASN A 617 -69.29 -10.91 -5.29
C ASN A 617 -69.26 -11.54 -6.69
N ARG A 618 -68.18 -12.26 -7.05
CA ARG A 618 -68.12 -13.01 -8.31
C ARG A 618 -69.18 -14.11 -8.38
N GLU A 619 -69.43 -14.81 -7.28
CA GLU A 619 -70.50 -15.82 -7.20
C GLU A 619 -71.89 -15.18 -7.36
N MET A 620 -72.16 -14.06 -6.70
CA MET A 620 -73.42 -13.32 -6.87
C MET A 620 -73.61 -12.77 -8.29
N GLU A 621 -72.54 -12.30 -8.96
CA GLU A 621 -72.61 -11.88 -10.37
C GLU A 621 -72.92 -13.06 -11.30
N GLN A 622 -72.34 -14.24 -11.03
CA GLN A 622 -72.63 -15.46 -11.78
C GLN A 622 -74.06 -15.98 -11.56
N GLU A 623 -74.62 -15.84 -10.35
CA GLU A 623 -76.01 -16.17 -10.08
C GLU A 623 -76.98 -15.19 -10.73
N LYS A 624 -76.70 -13.88 -10.69
CA LYS A 624 -77.52 -12.88 -11.39
C LYS A 624 -77.54 -13.10 -12.90
N GLY A 625 -76.42 -13.49 -13.50
CA GLY A 625 -76.33 -13.82 -14.93
C GLY A 625 -77.03 -15.12 -15.34
N LYS A 626 -77.55 -15.93 -14.40
CA LYS A 626 -78.35 -17.13 -14.68
C LYS A 626 -79.86 -16.92 -14.51
N VAL A 627 -80.27 -15.77 -13.98
CA VAL A 627 -81.68 -15.43 -13.70
C VAL A 627 -82.25 -14.42 -14.73
N GLU A 628 -81.39 -13.85 -15.58
CA GLU A 628 -81.77 -13.20 -16.85
C GLU A 628 -81.74 -14.20 -18.01
#